data_AF-A0A7Y1Z5X5-F1
#
_entry.id   AF-A0A7Y1Z5X5-F1
#
_cell.length_a   1.000
_cell.length_b   1.000
_cell.length_c   1.000
_cell.angle_alpha   90.00
_cell.angle_beta   90.00
_cell.angle_gamma   90.00
#
_symmetry.space_group_name_H-M   'P 1'
#
loop_
_entity.id
_entity.type
_entity.pdbx_description
1 polymer ?
#
loop_
_entity_poly.entity_id
_entity_poly.type
_entity_poly.pdbx_seq_one_letter_code
_entity_poly.pdbx_strand_id
1 'polypeptide(L)'
;MPHQFKHFIVTRFNLKQNIWLTDKLGSKVNDEKWLESRYQLFSKYCFPSLVSQECTNFVWLVFFDDDTPLKFKEMNEEFRMRMNNFIPVYVPGFKEFEKELPIQIKKHSDGNTNYIMTTRLDNDDALHKDAVCVLQEHFEPVDHAIIDLKNGLALQIGHTNKLSLRNGITSGPFVSLIEQLKDEKEMMTVYDREHTNWLGDAHFINVDKGHYWLQVIHKRNISNDLGNELTFNSSYLKGFEIDDTIKFSFRYYIFIILKRLKLLGLIKKVKQ
;
A
#
# COMPACT_ATOMS: atom_id res chain seq x y z
N MET A 1 7.87 11.84 -24.39
CA MET A 1 8.46 13.10 -23.90
C MET A 1 9.62 12.75 -22.98
N PRO A 2 10.70 13.55 -22.88
CA PRO A 2 11.63 13.40 -21.76
C PRO A 2 10.81 13.38 -20.47
N HIS A 3 11.10 12.44 -19.58
CA HIS A 3 10.27 12.19 -18.40
C HIS A 3 10.40 13.39 -17.46
N GLN A 4 9.44 14.31 -17.54
CA GLN A 4 9.38 15.52 -16.72
C GLN A 4 9.38 15.20 -15.22
N PHE A 5 9.02 13.96 -14.85
CA PHE A 5 9.03 13.45 -13.50
C PHE A 5 9.64 12.05 -13.37
N LYS A 6 10.05 11.71 -12.16
CA LYS A 6 10.42 10.35 -11.75
C LYS A 6 9.45 9.83 -10.68
N HIS A 7 8.94 8.62 -10.85
CA HIS A 7 8.01 7.99 -9.91
C HIS A 7 8.74 7.04 -8.96
N PHE A 8 8.52 7.23 -7.66
CA PHE A 8 9.00 6.40 -6.58
C PHE A 8 7.82 5.79 -5.82
N ILE A 9 7.82 4.48 -5.66
CA ILE A 9 6.98 3.82 -4.65
C ILE A 9 7.86 3.59 -3.43
N VAL A 10 7.35 3.89 -2.25
CA VAL A 10 8.12 3.85 -1.01
C VAL A 10 7.39 2.98 0.00
N THR A 11 8.09 2.00 0.54
CA THR A 11 7.57 1.06 1.53
C THR A 11 8.48 1.03 2.75
N ARG A 12 7.90 1.25 3.94
CA ARG A 12 8.57 0.98 5.22
C ARG A 12 8.27 -0.47 5.61
N PHE A 13 9.29 -1.32 5.66
CA PHE A 13 9.08 -2.75 5.86
C PHE A 13 9.02 -3.13 7.34
N ASN A 14 10.13 -2.96 8.05
CA ASN A 14 10.32 -3.37 9.45
C ASN A 14 11.11 -2.36 10.27
N LEU A 15 11.05 -1.07 9.92
CA LEU A 15 11.78 -0.02 10.64
C LEU A 15 11.40 0.01 12.12
N LYS A 16 12.38 0.07 13.01
CA LYS A 16 12.15 0.29 14.44
C LYS A 16 11.73 1.73 14.70
N GLN A 17 10.63 1.90 15.42
CA GLN A 17 10.32 3.16 16.09
C GLN A 17 10.51 2.95 17.58
N ASN A 18 11.25 3.82 18.26
CA ASN A 18 11.48 3.75 19.71
C ASN A 18 10.18 3.74 20.55
N ILE A 19 9.03 4.00 19.92
CA ILE A 19 7.69 4.08 20.52
C ILE A 19 6.84 2.82 20.23
N TRP A 20 7.08 2.11 19.11
CA TRP A 20 6.28 0.93 18.70
C TRP A 20 7.07 -0.37 18.89
N LEU A 21 7.19 -0.78 20.15
CA LEU A 21 7.90 -2.01 20.51
C LEU A 21 7.07 -3.29 20.27
N THR A 22 5.75 -3.16 20.15
CA THR A 22 4.84 -4.30 19.97
C THR A 22 3.82 -4.07 18.86
N ASP A 23 3.45 -5.15 18.16
CA ASP A 23 2.34 -5.16 17.23
C ASP A 23 1.00 -5.05 17.98
N LYS A 24 -0.11 -5.03 17.24
CA LYS A 24 -1.44 -4.84 17.81
C LYS A 24 -1.92 -6.00 18.71
N LEU A 25 -1.24 -7.14 18.66
CA LEU A 25 -1.49 -8.29 19.54
C LEU A 25 -0.49 -8.36 20.70
N GLY A 26 0.35 -7.34 20.87
CA GLY A 26 1.37 -7.28 21.93
C GLY A 26 2.63 -8.10 21.63
N SER A 27 2.79 -8.64 20.42
CA SER A 27 4.02 -9.35 20.02
C SER A 27 5.11 -8.33 19.71
N LYS A 28 6.37 -8.61 20.05
CA LYS A 28 7.46 -7.68 19.79
C LYS A 28 7.62 -7.47 18.28
N VAL A 29 7.52 -6.22 17.82
CA VAL A 29 7.81 -5.89 16.41
C VAL A 29 9.27 -6.24 16.14
N ASN A 30 9.55 -6.76 14.95
CA ASN A 30 10.89 -7.19 14.52
C ASN A 30 11.47 -8.41 15.25
N ASP A 31 10.64 -9.18 15.98
CA ASP A 31 11.04 -10.55 16.29
C ASP A 31 10.98 -11.45 15.03
N GLU A 32 11.64 -12.60 15.09
CA GLU A 32 11.78 -13.49 13.95
C GLU A 32 10.42 -14.02 13.44
N LYS A 33 9.47 -14.29 14.35
CA LYS A 33 8.12 -14.79 14.00
C LYS A 33 7.24 -13.70 13.38
N TRP A 34 7.45 -12.45 13.76
CA TRP A 34 6.79 -11.30 13.16
C TRP A 34 7.33 -11.11 11.74
N LEU A 35 8.66 -11.10 11.57
CA LEU A 35 9.29 -10.98 10.25
C LEU A 35 8.87 -12.11 9.32
N GLU A 36 8.91 -13.37 9.75
CA GLU A 36 8.43 -14.51 8.95
C GLU A 36 7.01 -14.29 8.44
N SER A 37 6.10 -13.87 9.32
CA SER A 37 4.71 -13.58 8.92
C SER A 37 4.61 -12.38 7.97
N ARG A 38 5.43 -11.34 8.13
CA ARG A 38 5.41 -10.16 7.23
C ARG A 38 5.98 -10.51 5.87
N TYR A 39 7.09 -11.25 5.80
CA TYR A 39 7.64 -11.75 4.54
C TYR A 39 6.66 -12.67 3.80
N GLN A 40 5.87 -13.48 4.53
CA GLN A 40 4.80 -14.28 3.91
C GLN A 40 3.72 -13.40 3.25
N LEU A 41 3.28 -12.34 3.93
CA LEU A 41 2.29 -11.40 3.37
C LEU A 41 2.88 -10.62 2.19
N PHE A 42 4.08 -10.10 2.35
CA PHE A 42 4.80 -9.37 1.30
C PHE A 42 4.99 -10.22 0.05
N SER A 43 5.49 -11.44 0.19
CA SER A 43 5.72 -12.36 -0.94
C SER A 43 4.43 -12.80 -1.61
N LYS A 44 3.33 -12.87 -0.84
CA LYS A 44 2.04 -13.36 -1.34
C LYS A 44 1.19 -12.27 -2.00
N TYR A 45 1.25 -11.03 -1.50
CA TYR A 45 0.35 -9.96 -1.90
C TYR A 45 1.11 -8.75 -2.46
N CYS A 46 2.00 -8.15 -1.68
CA CYS A 46 2.62 -6.88 -2.04
C CYS A 46 3.57 -7.02 -3.23
N PHE A 47 4.56 -7.91 -3.14
CA PHE A 47 5.59 -8.08 -4.17
C PHE A 47 5.02 -8.50 -5.53
N PRO A 48 4.14 -9.52 -5.63
CA PRO A 48 3.50 -9.87 -6.91
C PRO A 48 2.67 -8.72 -7.52
N SER A 49 2.03 -7.90 -6.68
CA SER A 49 1.23 -6.76 -7.15
C SER A 49 2.06 -5.67 -7.83
N LEU A 50 3.35 -5.53 -7.47
CA LEU A 50 4.25 -4.58 -8.12
C LEU A 50 5.00 -5.20 -9.30
N VAL A 51 5.27 -6.50 -9.27
CA VAL A 51 5.86 -7.23 -10.41
C VAL A 51 4.93 -7.25 -11.62
N SER A 52 3.61 -7.26 -11.40
CA SER A 52 2.59 -7.32 -12.44
C SER A 52 2.15 -5.96 -13.00
N GLN A 53 2.77 -4.86 -12.58
CA GLN A 53 2.38 -3.53 -13.07
C GLN A 53 2.56 -3.43 -14.59
N GLU A 54 1.52 -2.96 -15.28
CA GLU A 54 1.57 -2.71 -16.73
C GLU A 54 2.56 -1.59 -17.05
N CYS A 55 2.63 -0.56 -16.19
CA CYS A 55 3.62 0.51 -16.27
C CYS A 55 4.76 0.26 -15.30
N THR A 56 5.96 0.05 -15.84
CA THR A 56 7.17 -0.31 -15.08
C THR A 56 8.14 0.85 -14.88
N ASN A 57 7.79 2.07 -15.31
CA ASN A 57 8.64 3.25 -15.14
C ASN A 57 8.51 3.84 -13.73
N PHE A 58 8.98 3.12 -12.73
CA PHE A 58 9.06 3.57 -11.34
C PHE A 58 10.27 2.95 -10.64
N VAL A 59 10.69 3.54 -9.53
CA VAL A 59 11.66 2.97 -8.61
C VAL A 59 10.93 2.59 -7.33
N TRP A 60 11.13 1.38 -6.82
CA TRP A 60 10.53 0.92 -5.58
C TRP A 60 11.59 0.87 -4.47
N LEU A 61 11.55 1.87 -3.60
CA LEU A 61 12.44 1.96 -2.45
C LEU A 61 11.78 1.25 -1.25
N VAL A 62 12.40 0.16 -0.78
CA VAL A 62 11.89 -0.61 0.36
C VAL A 62 12.87 -0.50 1.51
N PHE A 63 12.43 0.15 2.58
CA PHE A 63 13.26 0.45 3.73
C PHE A 63 13.13 -0.62 4.80
N PHE A 64 14.26 -1.22 5.12
CA PHE A 64 14.43 -2.25 6.12
C PHE A 64 15.26 -1.72 7.30
N ASP A 65 15.04 -2.32 8.47
CA ASP A 65 15.90 -2.12 9.62
C ASP A 65 17.29 -2.73 9.36
N ASP A 66 18.37 -2.06 9.75
CA ASP A 66 19.74 -2.53 9.48
C ASP A 66 20.11 -3.82 10.24
N ASP A 67 19.49 -4.07 11.39
CA ASP A 67 19.60 -5.32 12.14
C ASP A 67 18.73 -6.46 11.56
N THR A 68 18.09 -6.26 10.39
CA THR A 68 17.35 -7.33 9.70
C THR A 68 18.23 -8.59 9.57
N PRO A 69 17.79 -9.75 10.09
CA PRO A 69 18.59 -10.97 10.08
C PRO A 69 19.04 -11.38 8.66
N LEU A 70 20.23 -11.99 8.56
CA LEU A 70 20.84 -12.36 7.28
C LEU A 70 19.90 -13.15 6.37
N LYS A 71 19.15 -14.11 6.91
CA LYS A 71 18.17 -14.91 6.15
C LYS A 71 17.16 -14.06 5.37
N PHE A 72 16.75 -12.93 5.93
CA PHE A 72 15.80 -12.01 5.30
C PHE A 72 16.49 -11.04 4.33
N LYS A 73 17.75 -10.68 4.61
CA LYS A 73 18.57 -9.91 3.65
C LYS A 73 18.81 -10.72 2.38
N GLU A 74 19.04 -12.02 2.49
CA GLU A 74 19.14 -12.95 1.36
C GLU A 74 17.83 -12.99 0.55
N MET A 75 16.67 -13.09 1.22
CA MET A 75 15.37 -12.98 0.55
C MET A 75 15.17 -11.64 -0.17
N ASN A 76 15.65 -10.53 0.40
CA ASN A 76 15.60 -9.22 -0.24
C ASN A 76 16.44 -9.14 -1.51
N GLU A 77 17.62 -9.78 -1.53
CA GLU A 77 18.40 -9.89 -2.76
C GLU A 77 17.71 -10.78 -3.80
N GLU A 78 17.02 -11.84 -3.40
CA GLU A 78 16.19 -12.63 -4.33
C GLU A 78 15.07 -11.78 -4.96
N PHE A 79 14.40 -10.92 -4.18
CA PHE A 79 13.41 -9.97 -4.71
C PHE A 79 14.03 -8.99 -5.70
N ARG A 80 15.18 -8.42 -5.36
CA ARG A 80 15.94 -7.50 -6.23
C ARG A 80 16.36 -8.17 -7.54
N MET A 81 16.80 -9.42 -7.50
CA MET A 81 17.17 -10.19 -8.71
C MET A 81 15.96 -10.46 -9.61
N ARG A 82 14.75 -10.55 -9.05
CA ARG A 82 13.51 -10.77 -9.80
C ARG A 82 12.91 -9.49 -10.36
N MET A 83 13.20 -8.34 -9.76
CA MET A 83 12.64 -7.04 -10.15
C MET A 83 13.69 -5.94 -9.98
N ASN A 84 14.27 -5.48 -11.09
CA ASN A 84 15.32 -4.46 -11.09
C ASN A 84 14.90 -3.12 -10.45
N ASN A 85 13.60 -2.83 -10.43
CA ASN A 85 13.06 -1.62 -9.81
C ASN A 85 12.97 -1.73 -8.27
N PHE A 86 13.08 -2.92 -7.69
CA PHE A 86 13.09 -3.13 -6.24
C PHE A 86 14.48 -2.81 -5.68
N ILE A 87 14.55 -1.83 -4.79
CA ILE A 87 15.78 -1.36 -4.17
C ILE A 87 15.65 -1.49 -2.65
N PRO A 88 16.29 -2.50 -2.04
CA PRO A 88 16.34 -2.60 -0.59
C PRO A 88 17.28 -1.54 -0.03
N VAL A 89 16.81 -0.79 0.96
CA VAL A 89 17.59 0.23 1.68
C VAL A 89 17.57 -0.10 3.16
N TYR A 90 18.73 -0.22 3.79
CA TYR A 90 18.84 -0.59 5.20
C TYR A 90 19.22 0.64 6.03
N VAL A 91 18.41 0.94 7.05
CA VAL A 91 18.63 2.08 7.96
C VAL A 91 18.35 1.69 9.42
N PRO A 92 18.98 2.35 10.41
CA PRO A 92 18.79 2.05 11.84
C PRO A 92 17.36 2.23 12.38
N GLY A 93 16.50 2.99 11.71
CA GLY A 93 15.14 3.25 12.16
C GLY A 93 14.43 4.39 11.42
N PHE A 94 13.31 4.85 11.96
CA PHE A 94 12.46 5.88 11.33
C PHE A 94 13.16 7.23 11.12
N LYS A 95 13.99 7.67 12.08
CA LYS A 95 14.69 8.96 11.99
C LYS A 95 15.69 8.97 10.85
N GLU A 96 16.38 7.85 10.65
CA GLU A 96 17.34 7.68 9.57
C GLU A 96 16.63 7.48 8.23
N PHE A 97 15.48 6.80 8.22
CA PHE A 97 14.60 6.72 7.05
C PHE A 97 14.21 8.10 6.51
N GLU A 98 13.77 9.03 7.37
CA GLU A 98 13.36 10.39 6.96
C GLU A 98 14.50 11.15 6.26
N LYS A 99 15.75 10.92 6.68
CA LYS A 99 16.94 11.53 6.07
C LYS A 99 17.39 10.82 4.80
N GLU A 100 17.31 9.49 4.80
CA GLU A 100 17.82 8.65 3.73
C GLU A 100 16.91 8.66 2.51
N LEU A 101 15.59 8.81 2.70
CA LEU A 101 14.63 8.80 1.60
C LEU A 101 14.91 9.89 0.54
N PRO A 102 15.06 11.19 0.89
CA PRO A 102 15.46 12.21 -0.08
C PRO A 102 16.79 11.93 -0.77
N ILE A 103 17.76 11.33 -0.06
CA ILE A 103 19.06 10.96 -0.62
C ILE A 103 18.90 9.89 -1.69
N GLN A 104 18.13 8.84 -1.41
CA GLN A 104 17.86 7.77 -2.38
C GLN A 104 17.06 8.29 -3.58
N ILE A 105 16.07 9.16 -3.37
CA ILE A 105 15.32 9.78 -4.47
C ILE A 105 16.27 10.58 -5.38
N LYS A 106 17.14 11.43 -4.82
CA LYS A 106 18.12 12.19 -5.60
C LYS A 106 19.10 11.27 -6.35
N LYS A 107 19.62 10.24 -5.69
CA LYS A 107 20.52 9.24 -6.29
C LYS A 107 19.90 8.50 -7.47
N HIS A 108 18.59 8.26 -7.42
CA HIS A 108 17.83 7.53 -8.44
C HIS A 108 17.06 8.45 -9.42
N SER A 109 17.25 9.76 -9.29
CA SER A 109 16.82 10.78 -10.25
C SER A 109 17.98 11.12 -11.18
N ASP A 110 17.67 11.55 -12.41
CA ASP A 110 18.67 12.04 -13.35
C ASP A 110 18.62 13.58 -13.45
N GLY A 111 19.61 14.17 -14.13
CA GLY A 111 19.68 15.62 -14.30
C GLY A 111 18.53 16.26 -15.12
N ASN A 112 17.63 15.44 -15.69
CA ASN A 112 16.46 15.91 -16.43
C ASN A 112 15.16 15.83 -15.61
N THR A 113 15.24 15.29 -14.39
CA THR A 113 14.09 15.10 -13.51
C THR A 113 13.72 16.43 -12.84
N ASN A 114 12.63 17.06 -13.28
CA ASN A 114 12.15 18.33 -12.70
C ASN A 114 11.15 18.13 -11.56
N TYR A 115 10.44 17.00 -11.56
CA TYR A 115 9.43 16.65 -10.58
C TYR A 115 9.67 15.22 -10.09
N ILE A 116 9.21 14.94 -8.89
CA ILE A 116 9.11 13.58 -8.40
C ILE A 116 7.66 13.30 -8.01
N MET A 117 7.28 12.04 -8.14
CA MET A 117 6.05 11.52 -7.58
C MET A 117 6.42 10.44 -6.57
N THR A 118 6.00 10.56 -5.33
CA THR A 118 6.25 9.56 -4.27
C THR A 118 4.94 8.93 -3.83
N THR A 119 4.81 7.61 -3.93
CA THR A 119 3.60 6.85 -3.55
C THR A 119 3.88 6.03 -2.30
N ARG A 120 2.99 6.12 -1.31
CA ARG A 120 3.05 5.25 -0.11
C ARG A 120 2.48 3.87 -0.44
N LEU A 121 3.16 2.81 -0.01
CA LEU A 121 2.62 1.44 -0.04
C LEU A 121 3.07 0.66 1.20
N ASP A 122 2.12 0.05 1.89
CA ASP A 122 2.39 -0.83 3.02
C ASP A 122 2.80 -2.24 2.55
N ASN A 123 3.70 -2.88 3.30
CA ASN A 123 4.34 -4.14 2.88
C ASN A 123 3.43 -5.39 2.91
N ASP A 124 2.20 -5.26 3.41
CA ASP A 124 1.18 -6.31 3.43
C ASP A 124 0.01 -6.05 2.48
N ASP A 125 0.01 -4.89 1.81
CA ASP A 125 -1.06 -4.43 0.94
C ASP A 125 -0.66 -4.51 -0.54
N ALA A 126 -1.62 -4.35 -1.44
CA ALA A 126 -1.43 -4.58 -2.87
C ALA A 126 -1.98 -3.43 -3.73
N LEU A 127 -1.32 -3.18 -4.85
CA LEU A 127 -1.83 -2.29 -5.90
C LEU A 127 -2.42 -3.12 -7.04
N HIS A 128 -3.43 -2.59 -7.71
CA HIS A 128 -3.92 -3.18 -8.95
C HIS A 128 -2.84 -3.03 -10.03
N LYS A 129 -2.72 -3.97 -10.98
CA LYS A 129 -1.72 -3.95 -12.07
C LYS A 129 -1.70 -2.68 -12.92
N ASP A 130 -2.81 -1.94 -12.96
CA ASP A 130 -2.96 -0.69 -13.71
C ASP A 130 -2.68 0.56 -12.84
N ALA A 131 -2.48 0.40 -11.53
CA ALA A 131 -2.40 1.52 -10.58
C ALA A 131 -1.27 2.49 -10.92
N VAL A 132 -0.08 2.00 -11.28
CA VAL A 132 1.04 2.85 -11.67
C VAL A 132 0.74 3.62 -12.95
N CYS A 133 0.14 2.96 -13.96
CA CYS A 133 -0.26 3.66 -15.18
C CYS A 133 -1.23 4.80 -14.86
N VAL A 134 -2.25 4.52 -14.04
CA VAL A 134 -3.26 5.50 -13.66
C VAL A 134 -2.66 6.68 -12.90
N LEU A 135 -1.76 6.43 -11.95
CA LEU A 135 -1.04 7.51 -11.25
C LEU A 135 -0.23 8.36 -12.23
N GLN A 136 0.50 7.75 -13.15
CA GLN A 136 1.34 8.46 -14.12
C GLN A 136 0.52 9.22 -15.17
N GLU A 137 -0.65 8.72 -15.56
CA GLU A 137 -1.59 9.40 -16.46
C GLU A 137 -2.21 10.65 -15.82
N HIS A 138 -2.35 10.67 -14.49
CA HIS A 138 -2.87 11.80 -13.72
C HIS A 138 -1.76 12.71 -13.18
N PHE A 139 -0.52 12.52 -13.61
CA PHE A 139 0.57 13.43 -13.26
C PHE A 139 0.29 14.83 -13.84
N GLU A 140 0.33 15.82 -12.97
CA GLU A 140 0.35 17.23 -13.33
C GLU A 140 1.65 17.87 -12.80
N PRO A 141 2.34 18.73 -13.57
CA PRO A 141 3.59 19.37 -13.14
C PRO A 141 3.33 20.51 -12.15
N VAL A 142 2.63 20.21 -11.06
CA VAL A 142 2.26 21.11 -9.98
C VAL A 142 3.01 20.68 -8.73
N ASP A 143 3.69 21.63 -8.09
CA ASP A 143 4.34 21.38 -6.81
C ASP A 143 3.28 21.26 -5.70
N HIS A 144 3.49 20.37 -4.74
CA HIS A 144 2.58 20.20 -3.60
C HIS A 144 1.16 19.72 -3.99
N ALA A 145 1.09 18.66 -4.79
CA ALA A 145 -0.17 18.03 -5.19
C ALA A 145 -0.24 16.56 -4.79
N ILE A 146 -1.42 16.08 -4.41
CA ILE A 146 -1.71 14.68 -4.08
C ILE A 146 -2.59 14.08 -5.16
N ILE A 147 -2.13 13.00 -5.80
CA ILE A 147 -3.02 12.11 -6.54
C ILE A 147 -3.61 11.11 -5.56
N ASP A 148 -4.94 11.11 -5.47
CA ASP A 148 -5.70 10.23 -4.56
C ASP A 148 -6.51 9.21 -5.36
N LEU A 149 -6.15 7.93 -5.21
CA LEU A 149 -6.90 6.82 -5.77
C LEU A 149 -8.08 6.53 -4.84
N LYS A 150 -9.25 7.11 -5.12
CA LYS A 150 -10.34 7.19 -4.13
C LYS A 150 -11.06 5.87 -3.86
N ASN A 151 -10.87 4.89 -4.73
CA ASN A 151 -11.51 3.61 -4.62
C ASN A 151 -10.50 2.48 -4.48
N GLY A 152 -10.79 1.58 -3.55
CA GLY A 152 -10.03 0.36 -3.37
C GLY A 152 -10.82 -0.70 -2.65
N LEU A 153 -10.12 -1.70 -2.15
CA LEU A 153 -10.69 -2.89 -1.57
C LEU A 153 -10.14 -3.11 -0.16
N ALA A 154 -10.90 -3.83 0.65
CA ALA A 154 -10.40 -4.41 1.88
C ALA A 154 -10.76 -5.90 1.93
N LEU A 155 -9.73 -6.75 1.93
CA LEU A 155 -9.83 -8.21 1.95
C LEU A 155 -9.39 -8.72 3.33
N GLN A 156 -10.36 -9.17 4.12
CA GLN A 156 -10.04 -9.88 5.35
C GLN A 156 -9.72 -11.35 5.05
N ILE A 157 -8.52 -11.78 5.44
CA ILE A 157 -8.04 -13.16 5.31
C ILE A 157 -8.04 -13.88 6.66
N GLY A 158 -8.50 -15.14 6.68
CA GLY A 158 -8.53 -15.94 7.91
C GLY A 158 -9.44 -17.15 7.79
N HIS A 159 -10.06 -17.56 8.91
CA HIS A 159 -10.99 -18.70 8.93
C HIS A 159 -12.17 -18.51 7.95
N THR A 160 -12.65 -17.27 7.81
CA THR A 160 -13.59 -16.89 6.76
C THR A 160 -13.08 -15.64 6.08
N ASN A 161 -12.89 -15.70 4.77
CA ASN A 161 -12.54 -14.53 3.99
C ASN A 161 -13.77 -13.62 3.85
N LYS A 162 -13.52 -12.31 3.85
CA LYS A 162 -14.54 -11.28 3.61
C LYS A 162 -13.95 -10.20 2.72
N LEU A 163 -14.74 -9.68 1.80
CA LEU A 163 -14.33 -8.62 0.90
C LEU A 163 -15.28 -7.44 1.04
N SER A 164 -14.72 -6.24 0.98
CA SER A 164 -15.49 -5.00 1.00
C SER A 164 -14.93 -4.01 -0.02
N LEU A 165 -15.83 -3.23 -0.62
CA LEU A 165 -15.47 -2.09 -1.42
C LEU A 165 -15.21 -0.89 -0.50
N ARG A 166 -14.22 -0.08 -0.88
CA ARG A 166 -13.84 1.15 -0.21
C ARG A 166 -13.95 2.27 -1.25
N ASN A 167 -15.15 2.81 -1.41
CA ASN A 167 -15.46 3.79 -2.45
C ASN A 167 -15.50 5.20 -1.89
N GLY A 168 -15.04 6.17 -2.70
CA GLY A 168 -15.09 7.59 -2.35
C GLY A 168 -14.29 7.93 -1.09
N ILE A 169 -13.21 7.19 -0.82
CA ILE A 169 -12.28 7.51 0.25
C ILE A 169 -11.60 8.83 -0.10
N THR A 170 -11.42 9.67 0.91
CA THR A 170 -10.70 10.94 0.79
C THR A 170 -9.39 10.81 1.55
N SER A 171 -8.28 11.14 0.90
CA SER A 171 -6.92 10.97 1.42
C SER A 171 -6.66 9.52 1.82
N GLY A 172 -6.74 8.63 0.82
CA GLY A 172 -6.59 7.19 1.01
C GLY A 172 -5.24 6.77 1.58
N PRO A 173 -5.10 5.50 2.00
CA PRO A 173 -3.88 5.00 2.63
C PRO A 173 -2.63 5.03 1.73
N PHE A 174 -2.82 5.10 0.41
CA PHE A 174 -1.76 5.00 -0.61
C PHE A 174 -1.73 6.21 -1.57
N VAL A 175 -1.92 7.41 -1.01
CA VAL A 175 -1.77 8.67 -1.76
C VAL A 175 -0.40 8.79 -2.42
N SER A 176 -0.33 9.60 -3.48
CA SER A 176 0.91 9.92 -4.18
C SER A 176 1.17 11.42 -4.21
N LEU A 177 2.30 11.87 -3.67
CA LEU A 177 2.69 13.28 -3.65
C LEU A 177 3.51 13.61 -4.89
N ILE A 178 3.12 14.67 -5.60
CA ILE A 178 3.91 15.35 -6.60
C ILE A 178 4.59 16.55 -5.95
N GLU A 179 5.91 16.65 -6.13
CA GLU A 179 6.68 17.81 -5.71
C GLU A 179 7.78 18.12 -6.74
N GLN A 180 8.16 19.39 -6.81
CA GLN A 180 9.23 19.83 -7.70
C GLN A 180 10.59 19.49 -7.11
N LEU A 181 11.46 18.86 -7.91
CA LEU A 181 12.83 18.54 -7.51
C LEU A 181 13.72 19.78 -7.73
N LYS A 182 14.01 20.53 -6.66
CA LYS A 182 14.96 21.66 -6.66
C LYS A 182 16.05 21.44 -5.64
N ASP A 183 17.27 21.85 -5.96
CA ASP A 183 18.42 21.68 -5.05
C ASP A 183 18.29 22.47 -3.74
N GLU A 184 17.67 23.66 -3.79
CA GLU A 184 17.55 24.59 -2.66
C GLU A 184 16.35 24.30 -1.73
N LYS A 185 15.41 23.45 -2.15
CA LYS A 185 14.20 23.15 -1.38
C LYS A 185 14.36 21.78 -0.71
N GLU A 186 14.04 21.71 0.59
CA GLU A 186 13.93 20.43 1.27
C GLU A 186 12.76 19.62 0.69
N MET A 187 13.02 18.34 0.44
CA MET A 187 12.04 17.42 -0.13
C MET A 187 11.11 16.93 0.98
N MET A 188 9.80 17.01 0.75
CA MET A 188 8.80 16.55 1.72
C MET A 188 8.64 15.03 1.63
N THR A 189 8.42 14.52 0.41
CA THR A 189 7.93 13.17 0.12
C THR A 189 6.56 12.89 0.74
N VAL A 190 5.88 11.86 0.24
CA VAL A 190 4.58 11.42 0.76
C VAL A 190 4.60 11.03 2.25
N TYR A 191 5.78 10.80 2.83
CA TYR A 191 5.96 10.46 4.24
C TYR A 191 6.19 11.67 5.17
N ASP A 192 6.27 12.91 4.67
CA ASP A 192 6.27 14.13 5.50
C ASP A 192 5.08 14.16 6.46
N ARG A 193 3.94 13.59 6.02
CA ARG A 193 2.69 13.57 6.78
C ARG A 193 2.04 12.19 6.79
N GLU A 194 1.18 12.02 7.78
CA GLU A 194 0.15 10.97 7.79
C GLU A 194 -0.77 11.18 6.56
N HIS A 195 -1.26 10.11 5.93
CA HIS A 195 -1.98 10.24 4.67
C HIS A 195 -3.24 11.12 4.80
N THR A 196 -3.92 11.13 5.94
CA THR A 196 -5.10 11.99 6.19
C THR A 196 -4.74 13.45 6.45
N ASN A 197 -3.51 13.72 6.89
CA ASN A 197 -3.05 15.08 7.22
C ASN A 197 -2.68 15.89 5.97
N TRP A 198 -2.71 15.31 4.77
CA TRP A 198 -2.56 16.07 3.53
C TRP A 198 -3.80 16.92 3.20
N LEU A 199 -4.95 16.60 3.79
CA LEU A 199 -6.20 17.32 3.54
C LEU A 199 -6.11 18.76 4.05
N GLY A 200 -6.37 19.71 3.14
CA GLY A 200 -6.25 21.14 3.42
C GLY A 200 -4.84 21.70 3.20
N ASP A 201 -3.83 20.83 3.09
CA ASP A 201 -2.44 21.23 2.91
C ASP A 201 -1.98 21.10 1.44
N ALA A 202 -2.56 20.17 0.67
CA ALA A 202 -2.20 19.93 -0.73
C ALA A 202 -3.35 20.11 -1.74
N HIS A 203 -2.99 20.33 -3.01
CA HIS A 203 -3.95 20.26 -4.12
C HIS A 203 -4.28 18.78 -4.44
N PHE A 204 -5.56 18.40 -4.45
CA PHE A 204 -5.96 17.00 -4.68
C PHE A 204 -6.40 16.77 -6.13
N ILE A 205 -5.75 15.81 -6.79
CA ILE A 205 -6.10 15.24 -8.09
C ILE A 205 -6.77 13.89 -7.82
N ASN A 206 -8.11 13.89 -7.87
CA ASN A 206 -8.90 12.73 -7.47
C ASN A 206 -9.12 11.77 -8.64
N VAL A 207 -8.83 10.49 -8.41
CA VAL A 207 -9.16 9.40 -9.34
C VAL A 207 -10.34 8.59 -8.80
N ASP A 208 -11.53 8.90 -9.31
CA ASP A 208 -12.79 8.30 -8.85
C ASP A 208 -13.19 7.02 -9.62
N LYS A 209 -12.44 6.61 -10.65
CA LYS A 209 -12.74 5.41 -11.46
C LYS A 209 -11.88 4.23 -11.02
N GLY A 210 -12.36 3.00 -11.22
CA GLY A 210 -11.61 1.78 -10.91
C GLY A 210 -11.50 1.49 -9.41
N HIS A 211 -10.75 0.44 -9.05
CA HIS A 211 -10.34 0.11 -7.68
C HIS A 211 -8.86 -0.25 -7.74
N TYR A 212 -7.97 0.60 -7.23
CA TYR A 212 -6.55 0.51 -7.56
C TYR A 212 -5.64 0.11 -6.40
N TRP A 213 -6.20 -0.03 -5.22
CA TRP A 213 -5.47 -0.52 -4.06
C TRP A 213 -6.32 -1.50 -3.27
N LEU A 214 -5.64 -2.33 -2.51
CA LEU A 214 -6.23 -3.35 -1.67
C LEU A 214 -5.50 -3.41 -0.33
N GLN A 215 -6.27 -3.24 0.74
CA GLN A 215 -5.82 -3.50 2.10
C GLN A 215 -6.08 -4.97 2.46
N VAL A 216 -5.04 -5.71 2.84
CA VAL A 216 -5.14 -7.09 3.32
C VAL A 216 -5.26 -7.10 4.83
N ILE A 217 -6.45 -7.42 5.33
CA ILE A 217 -6.72 -7.47 6.77
C ILE A 217 -6.45 -8.88 7.29
N HIS A 218 -5.39 -9.03 8.08
CA HIS A 218 -5.02 -10.30 8.71
C HIS A 218 -5.06 -10.19 10.24
N LYS A 219 -5.00 -11.33 10.95
CA LYS A 219 -5.18 -11.40 12.41
C LYS A 219 -4.29 -10.44 13.23
N ARG A 220 -3.14 -10.01 12.69
CA ARG A 220 -2.19 -9.11 13.38
C ARG A 220 -2.40 -7.62 13.05
N ASN A 221 -3.26 -7.27 12.08
CA ASN A 221 -3.49 -5.90 11.61
C ASN A 221 -4.95 -5.41 11.81
N ILE A 222 -5.49 -5.59 13.02
CA ILE A 222 -6.92 -5.39 13.36
C ILE A 222 -7.40 -3.91 13.29
N SER A 223 -6.56 -2.91 12.98
CA SER A 223 -7.07 -1.53 12.84
C SER A 223 -7.82 -1.27 11.53
N ASN A 224 -7.53 -2.06 10.49
CA ASN A 224 -8.18 -1.89 9.21
C ASN A 224 -9.54 -2.59 9.29
N ASP A 225 -10.59 -1.80 9.47
CA ASP A 225 -11.96 -2.30 9.50
C ASP A 225 -12.43 -2.65 8.08
N LEU A 226 -13.25 -3.67 7.92
CA LEU A 226 -13.95 -3.88 6.65
C LEU A 226 -14.82 -2.65 6.34
N GLY A 227 -14.93 -2.31 5.05
CA GLY A 227 -15.88 -1.30 4.59
C GLY A 227 -17.33 -1.71 4.81
N ASN A 228 -18.22 -0.72 4.79
CA ASN A 228 -19.67 -0.95 4.95
C ASN A 228 -20.26 -1.75 3.77
N GLU A 229 -19.67 -1.59 2.58
CA GLU A 229 -20.09 -2.23 1.34
C GLU A 229 -19.43 -3.62 1.17
N LEU A 230 -20.02 -4.63 1.82
CA LEU A 230 -19.56 -6.01 1.74
C LEU A 230 -19.96 -6.65 0.42
N THR A 231 -19.06 -7.45 -0.15
CA THR A 231 -19.28 -8.19 -1.39
C THR A 231 -18.62 -9.57 -1.36
N PHE A 232 -19.15 -10.50 -2.15
CA PHE A 232 -18.52 -11.79 -2.45
C PHE A 232 -18.08 -11.88 -3.91
N ASN A 233 -18.26 -10.80 -4.68
CA ASN A 233 -17.87 -10.79 -6.09
C ASN A 233 -16.34 -10.75 -6.17
N SER A 234 -15.72 -11.90 -6.45
CA SER A 234 -14.27 -12.02 -6.58
C SER A 234 -13.72 -11.33 -7.84
N SER A 235 -14.57 -10.91 -8.79
CA SER A 235 -14.09 -10.21 -9.98
C SER A 235 -13.38 -8.89 -9.65
N TYR A 236 -13.67 -8.28 -8.50
CA TYR A 236 -12.96 -7.09 -8.01
C TYR A 236 -11.49 -7.38 -7.67
N LEU A 237 -11.12 -8.62 -7.34
CA LEU A 237 -9.75 -9.01 -7.02
C LEU A 237 -8.90 -9.28 -8.27
N LYS A 238 -9.51 -9.34 -9.45
CA LYS A 238 -8.78 -9.52 -10.71
C LYS A 238 -7.81 -8.34 -10.89
N GLY A 239 -6.56 -8.65 -11.21
CA GLY A 239 -5.51 -7.65 -11.42
C GLY A 239 -4.75 -7.23 -10.16
N PHE A 240 -5.06 -7.80 -8.98
CA PHE A 240 -4.24 -7.64 -7.77
C PHE A 240 -3.23 -8.77 -7.56
N GLU A 241 -3.11 -9.70 -8.52
CA GLU A 241 -2.31 -10.93 -8.40
C GLU A 241 -2.60 -11.74 -7.13
N ILE A 242 -3.86 -11.72 -6.72
CA ILE A 242 -4.33 -12.51 -5.59
C ILE A 242 -4.77 -13.88 -6.08
N ASP A 243 -4.17 -14.88 -5.46
CA ASP A 243 -4.46 -16.29 -5.65
C ASP A 243 -5.97 -16.58 -5.84
N ASP A 244 -6.29 -17.25 -6.94
CA ASP A 244 -7.64 -17.71 -7.31
C ASP A 244 -8.27 -18.63 -6.24
N THR A 245 -7.51 -19.04 -5.21
CA THR A 245 -8.02 -19.80 -4.05
C THR A 245 -8.82 -18.98 -3.04
N ILE A 246 -8.93 -17.65 -3.16
CA ILE A 246 -9.78 -16.86 -2.24
C ILE A 246 -11.25 -17.27 -2.40
N LYS A 247 -11.70 -18.12 -1.49
CA LYS A 247 -13.08 -18.59 -1.39
C LYS A 247 -13.80 -17.91 -0.26
N PHE A 248 -15.06 -17.57 -0.52
CA PHE A 248 -16.00 -17.10 0.48
C PHE A 248 -16.82 -18.28 1.02
N SER A 249 -17.07 -18.31 2.33
CA SER A 249 -17.90 -19.38 2.92
C SER A 249 -19.36 -19.26 2.46
N PHE A 250 -20.07 -20.39 2.31
CA PHE A 250 -21.50 -20.39 2.00
C PHE A 250 -22.34 -19.53 2.97
N ARG A 251 -21.98 -19.55 4.27
CA ARG A 251 -22.60 -18.69 5.29
C ARG A 251 -22.41 -17.20 4.98
N TYR A 252 -21.26 -16.80 4.45
CA TYR A 252 -20.99 -15.42 4.07
C TYR A 252 -21.79 -14.99 2.83
N TYR A 253 -21.95 -15.87 1.84
CA TYR A 253 -22.86 -15.63 0.70
C TYR A 253 -24.29 -15.34 1.18
N ILE A 254 -24.84 -16.22 2.03
CA ILE A 254 -26.19 -16.03 2.61
C ILE A 254 -26.26 -14.70 3.37
N PHE A 255 -25.26 -14.41 4.20
CA PHE A 255 -25.23 -13.17 4.98
C PHE A 255 -25.31 -11.92 4.09
N ILE A 256 -24.53 -11.85 2.99
CA ILE A 256 -24.57 -10.72 2.06
C ILE A 256 -25.93 -10.63 1.37
N ILE A 257 -26.51 -11.75 0.90
CA ILE A 257 -27.83 -11.76 0.24
C ILE A 257 -28.90 -11.22 1.19
N LEU A 258 -28.93 -11.71 2.43
CA LEU A 258 -29.86 -11.23 3.46
C LEU A 258 -29.64 -9.75 3.80
N LYS A 259 -28.38 -9.28 3.83
CA LYS A 259 -28.04 -7.86 4.04
C LYS A 259 -28.60 -7.00 2.90
N ARG A 260 -28.40 -7.41 1.65
CA ARG A 260 -28.89 -6.70 0.44
C ARG A 260 -30.41 -6.63 0.39
N LEU A 261 -31.10 -7.71 0.79
CA LEU A 261 -32.56 -7.76 0.85
C LEU A 261 -33.16 -7.06 2.10
N LYS A 262 -32.34 -6.44 2.96
CA LYS A 262 -32.74 -5.87 4.27
C LYS A 262 -33.43 -6.88 5.21
N LEU A 263 -33.26 -8.18 4.98
CA LEU A 263 -33.92 -9.26 5.73
C LEU A 263 -33.23 -9.61 7.06
N LEU A 264 -32.04 -9.05 7.33
CA LEU A 264 -31.33 -9.27 8.59
C LEU A 264 -32.13 -8.82 9.83
N GLY A 265 -32.99 -7.80 9.69
CA GLY A 265 -33.88 -7.33 10.75
C GLY A 265 -35.08 -8.25 11.02
N LEU A 266 -35.51 -9.03 10.03
CA LEU A 266 -36.64 -9.98 10.16
C LEU A 266 -36.23 -11.24 10.92
N ILE A 267 -35.00 -11.73 10.73
CA ILE A 267 -34.50 -12.93 11.42
C ILE A 267 -34.34 -12.67 12.94
N LYS A 268 -34.04 -11.43 13.35
CA LYS A 268 -34.01 -11.06 14.77
C LYS A 268 -35.40 -11.01 15.41
N LYS A 269 -36.46 -10.75 14.64
CA LYS A 269 -37.85 -10.66 15.15
C LYS A 269 -38.56 -12.01 15.28
N VAL A 270 -38.05 -13.07 14.65
CA VAL A 270 -38.62 -14.44 14.73
C VAL A 270 -38.06 -15.23 15.93
N LYS A 271 -37.14 -14.63 16.71
CA LYS A 271 -36.60 -15.21 17.95
C LYS A 271 -37.16 -14.56 19.24
N GLN A 272 -38.24 -13.79 19.15
CA GLN A 272 -39.10 -13.41 20.28
C GLN A 272 -40.40 -14.19 20.16
#